data_AF-A0A8T3PBK0-F1
#
_entry.id   AF-A0A8T3PBK0-F1
#
_cell.length_a   1.000
_cell.length_b   1.000
_cell.length_c   1.000
_cell.angle_alpha   90.00
_cell.angle_beta   90.00
_cell.angle_gamma   90.00
#
_symmetry.space_group_name_H-M   'P 1'
#
loop_
_entity.id
_entity.type
_entity.pdbx_description
1 polymer ?
#
loop_
_entity_poly.entity_id
_entity_poly.type
_entity_poly.pdbx_seq_one_letter_code
_entity_poly.pdbx_strand_id
1 'polypeptide(L)'
;MAENGVVPGDALLHPALVLAIGLLILNDQVLKQAWPSWWTGKISDFCGLLFFPLVLQALWEVLQGMRRPWRLWWPSLRTLRIATLATGAVFAAVQLWPPASEGYRVILGWLQWPFGLVAALFGGAPVPVPHRVALTPDPTDLIALPALVAAYLVGRTRIDSAQRHGADGAPDA
;
A
#
# COMPACT_ATOMS: atom_id res chain seq x y z
N MET A 1 31.13 4.71 -8.36
CA MET A 1 30.27 5.02 -9.52
C MET A 1 28.94 4.32 -9.35
N ALA A 2 28.03 4.93 -8.60
CA ALA A 2 26.59 4.70 -8.67
C ALA A 2 25.98 5.98 -8.12
N GLU A 3 25.64 6.90 -9.02
CA GLU A 3 24.81 8.05 -8.69
C GLU A 3 23.45 7.49 -8.29
N ASN A 4 23.22 7.28 -6.99
CA ASN A 4 21.94 6.83 -6.47
C ASN A 4 20.97 8.02 -6.49
N GLY A 5 20.58 8.44 -7.69
CA GLY A 5 19.46 9.36 -7.88
C GLY A 5 18.21 8.74 -7.28
N VAL A 6 17.49 9.50 -6.46
CA VAL A 6 16.23 9.02 -5.87
C VAL A 6 15.22 8.80 -6.99
N VAL A 7 14.90 7.53 -7.27
CA VAL A 7 13.94 7.14 -8.30
C VAL A 7 12.51 7.17 -7.72
N PRO A 8 11.50 7.57 -8.51
CA PRO A 8 10.10 7.40 -8.13
C PRO A 8 9.80 5.95 -7.72
N GLY A 9 9.18 5.74 -6.57
CA GLY A 9 8.81 4.40 -6.09
C GLY A 9 9.90 3.61 -5.35
N ASP A 10 11.12 4.12 -5.19
CA ASP A 10 12.21 3.44 -4.45
C ASP A 10 11.83 3.09 -2.98
N ALA A 11 10.88 3.83 -2.40
CA ALA A 11 10.30 3.51 -1.09
C ALA A 11 9.75 2.07 -1.00
N LEU A 12 9.25 1.54 -2.12
CA LEU A 12 8.67 0.19 -2.20
C LEU A 12 9.74 -0.91 -2.08
N LEU A 13 11.00 -0.59 -2.39
CA LEU A 13 12.15 -1.49 -2.25
C LEU A 13 12.73 -1.49 -0.84
N HIS A 14 12.20 -0.66 0.07
CA HIS A 14 12.68 -0.61 1.44
C HIS A 14 12.52 -2.01 2.09
N PRO A 15 13.56 -2.56 2.76
CA PRO A 15 13.52 -3.92 3.29
C PRO A 15 12.31 -4.20 4.19
N ALA A 16 11.91 -3.22 4.99
CA ALA A 16 10.71 -3.34 5.84
C ALA A 16 9.42 -3.54 5.03
N LEU A 17 9.28 -2.92 3.85
CA LEU A 17 8.12 -3.09 2.98
C LEU A 17 8.13 -4.44 2.30
N VAL A 18 9.30 -4.86 1.79
CA VAL A 18 9.47 -6.19 1.19
C VAL A 18 9.13 -7.29 2.21
N LEU A 19 9.63 -7.14 3.45
CA LEU A 19 9.30 -8.05 4.55
C LEU A 19 7.80 -8.01 4.90
N ALA A 20 7.18 -6.83 4.94
CA ALA A 20 5.76 -6.70 5.23
C ALA A 20 4.87 -7.32 4.14
N ILE A 21 5.21 -7.12 2.86
CA ILE A 21 4.52 -7.75 1.73
C ILE A 21 4.72 -9.26 1.75
N GLY A 22 5.96 -9.73 1.99
CA GLY A 22 6.27 -11.15 2.11
C GLY A 22 5.49 -11.80 3.26
N LEU A 23 5.44 -11.14 4.42
CA LEU A 23 4.66 -11.60 5.57
C LEU A 23 3.16 -11.58 5.28
N LEU A 24 2.66 -10.55 4.60
CA LEU A 24 1.26 -10.45 4.19
C LEU A 24 0.86 -11.60 3.25
N ILE A 25 1.69 -11.88 2.23
CA ILE A 25 1.45 -12.99 1.29
C ILE A 25 1.49 -14.33 2.02
N LEU A 26 2.52 -14.57 2.85
CA LEU A 26 2.63 -15.79 3.63
C LEU A 26 1.43 -15.95 4.58
N ASN A 27 1.01 -14.87 5.22
CA ASN A 27 -0.13 -14.86 6.12
C ASN A 27 -1.43 -15.20 5.39
N ASP A 28 -1.69 -14.56 4.27
CA ASP A 28 -2.97 -14.68 3.58
C ASP A 28 -3.09 -15.96 2.76
N GLN A 29 -1.99 -16.43 2.19
CA GLN A 29 -1.98 -17.65 1.37
C GLN A 29 -1.76 -18.92 2.17
N VAL A 30 -1.04 -18.86 3.29
CA VAL A 30 -0.68 -20.08 4.04
C VAL A 30 -1.30 -20.07 5.44
N LEU A 31 -1.01 -19.06 6.26
CA LEU A 31 -1.40 -19.08 7.67
C LEU A 31 -2.92 -19.01 7.85
N LYS A 32 -3.63 -18.19 7.09
CA LYS A 32 -5.11 -18.13 7.15
C LYS A 32 -5.77 -19.45 6.71
N GLN A 33 -5.14 -20.21 5.80
CA GLN A 33 -5.66 -21.50 5.33
C GLN A 33 -5.36 -22.63 6.32
N ALA A 34 -4.17 -22.63 6.91
CA ALA A 34 -3.74 -23.66 7.84
C ALA A 34 -4.24 -23.45 9.28
N TRP A 35 -4.29 -22.20 9.76
CA TRP A 35 -4.68 -21.83 11.12
C TRP A 35 -5.52 -20.53 11.13
N PRO A 36 -6.83 -20.63 10.83
CA PRO A 36 -7.74 -19.48 10.94
C PRO A 36 -7.76 -18.95 12.37
N SER A 37 -7.24 -17.75 12.57
CA SER A 37 -7.12 -17.18 13.92
C SER A 37 -7.32 -15.67 13.92
N TRP A 38 -7.76 -15.16 15.06
CA TRP A 38 -7.91 -13.71 15.30
C TRP A 38 -6.61 -12.92 15.06
N TRP A 39 -5.45 -13.55 15.31
CA TRP A 39 -4.14 -12.93 15.09
C TRP A 39 -3.77 -12.76 13.61
N THR A 40 -4.13 -13.73 12.76
CA THR A 40 -3.84 -13.65 11.31
C THR A 40 -4.55 -12.49 10.60
N GLY A 41 -5.73 -12.08 11.10
CA GLY A 41 -6.41 -10.86 10.62
C GLY A 41 -5.58 -9.61 10.92
N LYS A 42 -5.16 -9.45 12.18
CA LYS A 42 -4.42 -8.27 12.63
C LYS A 42 -3.06 -8.12 11.95
N ILE A 43 -2.32 -9.22 11.78
CA ILE A 43 -1.03 -9.19 11.07
C ILE A 43 -1.23 -8.63 9.65
N SER A 44 -2.30 -9.04 8.97
CA SER A 44 -2.65 -8.52 7.65
C SER A 44 -2.91 -7.02 7.68
N ASP A 45 -3.66 -6.53 8.68
CA ASP A 45 -3.95 -5.09 8.83
C ASP A 45 -2.69 -4.28 9.11
N PHE A 46 -1.82 -4.75 10.02
CA PHE A 46 -0.53 -4.12 10.30
C PHE A 46 0.34 -4.02 9.05
N CYS A 47 0.45 -5.12 8.28
CA CYS A 47 1.24 -5.14 7.04
C CYS A 47 0.64 -4.22 5.98
N GLY A 48 -0.69 -4.25 5.83
CA GLY A 48 -1.43 -3.38 4.92
C GLY A 48 -1.22 -1.91 5.26
N LEU A 49 -1.43 -1.51 6.51
CA LEU A 49 -1.27 -0.12 6.95
C LEU A 49 0.18 0.39 6.88
N LEU A 50 1.17 -0.50 7.00
CA LEU A 50 2.57 -0.16 6.74
C LEU A 50 2.83 0.12 5.26
N PHE A 51 2.19 -0.65 4.38
CA PHE A 51 2.43 -0.66 2.94
C PHE A 51 1.62 0.39 2.15
N PHE A 52 0.30 0.46 2.39
CA PHE A 52 -0.64 1.25 1.57
C PHE A 52 -0.32 2.74 1.43
N PRO A 53 0.08 3.47 2.49
CA PRO A 53 0.37 4.90 2.36
C PRO A 53 1.52 5.19 1.39
N LEU A 54 2.53 4.31 1.37
CA LEU A 54 3.73 4.47 0.54
C LEU A 54 3.42 4.10 -0.91
N VAL A 55 2.57 3.10 -1.14
CA VAL A 55 2.03 2.79 -2.47
C VAL A 55 1.21 3.96 -3.00
N LEU A 56 0.34 4.54 -2.19
CA LEU A 56 -0.50 5.66 -2.61
C LEU A 56 0.34 6.89 -2.96
N GLN A 57 1.41 7.16 -2.20
CA GLN A 57 2.39 8.18 -2.55
C GLN A 57 3.12 7.84 -3.86
N ALA A 58 3.61 6.61 -4.03
CA ALA A 58 4.32 6.20 -5.24
C ALA A 58 3.42 6.28 -6.48
N LEU A 59 2.16 5.84 -6.37
CA LEU A 59 1.17 5.94 -7.44
C LEU A 59 0.93 7.41 -7.82
N TRP A 60 0.81 8.30 -6.82
CA TRP A 60 0.68 9.73 -7.08
C TRP A 60 1.90 10.32 -7.80
N GLU A 61 3.11 9.95 -7.38
CA GLU A 61 4.37 10.34 -8.03
C GLU A 61 4.39 9.88 -9.50
N VAL A 62 4.02 8.63 -9.77
CA VAL A 62 3.98 8.04 -11.13
C VAL A 62 2.93 8.73 -12.01
N LEU A 63 1.70 8.90 -11.52
CA LEU A 63 0.61 9.55 -12.28
C LEU A 63 0.96 10.99 -12.65
N GLN A 64 1.62 11.71 -11.75
CA GLN A 64 2.08 13.07 -12.00
C GLN A 64 3.26 13.11 -12.99
N GLY A 65 4.17 12.13 -12.89
CA GLY A 65 5.26 11.93 -13.86
C GLY A 65 4.74 11.66 -15.28
N MET A 66 3.72 10.83 -15.43
CA MET A 66 3.06 10.57 -16.72
C MET A 66 2.46 11.84 -17.34
N ARG A 67 1.91 12.74 -16.52
CA ARG A 67 1.33 14.02 -16.99
C ARG A 67 2.39 15.08 -17.32
N ARG A 68 3.56 15.02 -16.69
CA ARG A 68 4.64 16.01 -16.79
C ARG A 68 6.00 15.30 -16.74
N PRO A 69 6.44 14.66 -17.85
CA PRO A 69 7.63 13.78 -17.86
C PRO A 69 8.95 14.52 -17.62
N TRP A 70 8.98 15.84 -17.82
CA TRP A 70 10.20 16.67 -17.74
C TRP A 70 10.54 17.18 -16.33
N ARG A 71 9.76 16.80 -15.31
CA ARG A 71 9.99 17.25 -13.94
C ARG A 71 10.43 16.03 -13.12
N LEU A 72 11.65 16.01 -12.59
CA LEU A 72 12.01 15.03 -11.55
C LEU A 72 11.10 15.30 -10.34
N TRP A 73 10.19 14.37 -10.06
CA TRP A 73 9.24 14.54 -8.96
C TRP A 73 9.89 14.04 -7.66
N TRP A 74 10.25 15.00 -6.83
CA TRP A 74 10.75 14.74 -5.49
C TRP A 74 9.61 14.29 -4.58
N PRO A 75 9.86 13.33 -3.68
CA PRO A 75 8.87 12.89 -2.71
C PRO A 75 8.43 14.06 -1.82
N SER A 76 7.11 14.27 -1.73
CA SER A 76 6.52 15.40 -1.00
C SER A 76 5.96 14.96 0.34
N LEU A 77 6.34 15.69 1.40
CA LEU A 77 5.80 15.49 2.74
C LEU A 77 4.28 15.71 2.78
N ARG A 78 3.75 16.59 1.93
CA ARG A 78 2.31 16.82 1.82
C ARG A 78 1.60 15.58 1.27
N THR A 79 2.13 14.99 0.20
CA THR A 79 1.57 13.77 -0.39
C THR A 79 1.63 12.61 0.60
N LEU A 80 2.76 12.43 1.29
CA LEU A 80 2.91 11.41 2.34
C LEU A 80 1.84 11.57 3.42
N ARG A 81 1.69 12.77 3.99
CA ARG A 81 0.69 13.04 5.03
C ARG A 81 -0.73 12.75 4.54
N ILE A 82 -1.09 13.23 3.35
CA ILE A 82 -2.41 12.97 2.77
C ILE A 82 -2.62 11.47 2.58
N ALA A 83 -1.63 10.75 2.05
CA ALA A 83 -1.72 9.31 1.83
C ALA A 83 -1.86 8.52 3.14
N THR A 84 -1.08 8.86 4.17
CA THR A 84 -1.18 8.25 5.50
C THR A 84 -2.54 8.51 6.14
N LEU A 85 -3.01 9.76 6.13
CA LEU A 85 -4.30 10.12 6.71
C LEU A 85 -5.46 9.48 5.95
N ALA A 86 -5.43 9.49 4.62
CA ALA A 86 -6.44 8.86 3.79
C ALA A 86 -6.50 7.35 4.02
N THR A 87 -5.33 6.69 4.13
CA THR A 87 -5.27 5.25 4.43
C THR A 87 -5.90 4.93 5.78
N GLY A 88 -5.54 5.68 6.83
CA GLY A 88 -6.12 5.47 8.16
C GLY A 88 -7.62 5.76 8.21
N ALA A 89 -8.08 6.82 7.53
CA ALA A 89 -9.50 7.17 7.46
C ALA A 89 -10.33 6.11 6.74
N VAL A 90 -9.85 5.63 5.58
CA VAL A 90 -10.53 4.56 4.83
C VAL A 90 -10.54 3.28 5.64
N PHE A 91 -9.42 2.89 6.26
CA PHE A 91 -9.35 1.71 7.12
C PHE A 91 -10.34 1.79 8.27
N ALA A 92 -10.35 2.89 9.02
CA ALA A 92 -11.30 3.07 10.12
C ALA A 92 -12.75 3.07 9.64
N ALA A 93 -13.05 3.71 8.50
CA ALA A 93 -14.39 3.69 7.93
C ALA A 93 -14.83 2.27 7.55
N VAL A 94 -13.97 1.48 6.92
CA VAL A 94 -14.26 0.07 6.56
C VAL A 94 -14.52 -0.79 7.79
N GLN A 95 -13.84 -0.53 8.92
CA GLN A 95 -14.03 -1.30 10.15
C GLN A 95 -15.23 -0.86 11.00
N LEU A 96 -15.60 0.44 10.96
CA LEU A 96 -16.62 1.01 11.84
C LEU A 96 -17.98 1.27 11.17
N TRP A 97 -18.01 1.42 9.84
CA TRP A 97 -19.18 1.89 9.13
C TRP A 97 -19.68 0.87 8.08
N PRO A 98 -20.85 0.22 8.29
CA PRO A 98 -21.32 -0.86 7.44
C PRO A 98 -21.43 -0.53 5.93
N PRO A 99 -21.88 0.67 5.51
CA PRO A 99 -21.87 1.05 4.10
C PRO A 99 -20.46 1.10 3.50
N ALA A 100 -19.45 1.53 4.27
CA ALA A 100 -18.07 1.55 3.81
C ALA A 100 -17.49 0.15 3.70
N SER A 101 -17.78 -0.74 4.66
CA SER A 101 -17.41 -2.15 4.58
C SER A 101 -18.00 -2.80 3.32
N GLU A 102 -19.28 -2.54 3.03
CA GLU A 102 -19.94 -3.11 1.85
C GLU A 102 -19.39 -2.57 0.54
N GLY A 103 -19.16 -1.25 0.47
CA GLY A 103 -18.50 -0.64 -0.68
C GLY A 103 -17.11 -1.24 -0.91
N TYR A 104 -16.33 -1.43 0.14
CA TYR A 104 -15.00 -2.05 0.06
C TYR A 104 -15.05 -3.48 -0.47
N ARG A 105 -16.00 -4.31 0.00
CA ARG A 105 -16.18 -5.69 -0.48
C ARG A 105 -16.49 -5.77 -1.96
N VAL A 106 -17.28 -4.82 -2.47
CA VAL A 106 -17.62 -4.72 -3.91
C VAL A 106 -16.42 -4.24 -4.71
N ILE A 107 -15.77 -3.15 -4.29
CA ILE A 107 -14.62 -2.56 -4.97
C ILE A 107 -13.49 -3.60 -5.09
N LEU A 108 -13.18 -4.31 -4.00
CA LEU A 108 -12.17 -5.36 -4.04
C LEU A 108 -12.56 -6.52 -4.97
N GLY A 109 -13.83 -6.92 -4.99
CA GLY A 109 -14.31 -7.96 -5.90
C GLY A 109 -14.07 -7.59 -7.36
N TRP A 110 -14.35 -6.34 -7.73
CA TRP A 110 -14.05 -5.81 -9.06
C TRP A 110 -12.55 -5.68 -9.34
N LEU A 111 -11.75 -5.32 -8.34
CA LEU A 111 -10.30 -5.19 -8.51
C LEU A 111 -9.60 -6.55 -8.68
N GLN A 112 -10.12 -7.60 -8.03
CA GLN A 112 -9.59 -8.97 -8.12
C GLN A 112 -10.04 -9.69 -9.39
N TRP A 113 -11.23 -9.35 -9.92
CA TRP A 113 -11.83 -10.03 -11.06
C TRP A 113 -10.94 -10.15 -12.31
N PRO A 114 -10.20 -9.11 -12.77
CA PRO A 114 -9.33 -9.22 -13.94
C PRO A 114 -8.26 -10.30 -13.79
N PHE A 115 -7.70 -10.46 -12.58
CA PHE A 115 -6.70 -11.49 -12.29
C PHE A 115 -7.34 -12.90 -12.32
N GLY A 116 -8.56 -13.03 -11.77
CA GLY A 116 -9.33 -14.26 -11.86
C GLY A 116 -9.68 -14.64 -13.30
N LEU A 117 -10.03 -13.66 -14.14
CA LEU A 117 -10.28 -13.87 -15.56
C LEU A 117 -9.04 -14.40 -16.27
N VAL A 118 -7.88 -13.77 -16.07
CA VAL A 118 -6.61 -14.21 -16.66
C VAL A 118 -6.28 -15.64 -16.22
N ALA A 119 -6.42 -15.95 -14.93
CA ALA A 119 -6.20 -17.31 -14.41
C ALA A 119 -7.16 -18.33 -15.04
N ALA A 120 -8.43 -17.97 -15.23
CA ALA A 120 -9.42 -18.84 -15.87
C ALA A 120 -9.10 -19.10 -17.35
N LEU A 121 -8.61 -18.09 -18.08
CA LEU A 121 -8.17 -18.23 -19.47
C LEU A 121 -7.00 -19.21 -19.60
N PHE A 122 -6.03 -19.17 -18.68
CA PHE A 122 -4.88 -20.11 -18.69
C PHE A 122 -5.22 -21.49 -18.12
N GLY A 123 -6.16 -21.58 -17.16
CA GLY A 123 -6.55 -22.81 -16.49
C GLY A 123 -7.71 -23.57 -17.13
N GLY A 124 -8.33 -23.03 -18.18
CA GLY A 124 -9.52 -23.62 -18.83
C GLY A 124 -10.77 -23.62 -17.94
N ALA A 125 -10.80 -22.76 -16.92
CA ALA A 125 -11.91 -22.65 -15.98
C ALA A 125 -13.01 -21.71 -16.53
N PRO A 126 -14.26 -21.82 -16.06
CA PRO A 126 -15.31 -20.88 -16.42
C PRO A 126 -14.96 -19.44 -15.99
N VAL A 127 -15.44 -18.47 -16.77
CA VAL A 127 -15.22 -17.04 -16.49
C VAL A 127 -15.81 -16.70 -15.11
N PRO A 128 -14.99 -16.21 -14.17
CA PRO A 128 -15.48 -15.87 -12.84
C PRO A 128 -16.39 -14.64 -12.91
N VAL A 129 -17.39 -14.59 -12.04
CA VAL A 129 -18.24 -13.41 -11.84
C VAL A 129 -17.66 -12.61 -10.66
N PRO A 130 -17.58 -11.26 -10.73
CA PRO A 130 -17.18 -10.46 -9.59
C PRO A 130 -18.07 -10.78 -8.38
N HIS A 131 -17.47 -11.27 -7.31
CA HIS A 131 -18.18 -11.58 -6.07
C HIS A 131 -17.77 -10.60 -4.97
N ARG A 132 -18.65 -10.43 -3.97
CA ARG A 132 -18.31 -9.65 -2.78
C ARG A 132 -17.25 -10.40 -1.99
N VAL A 133 -16.13 -9.74 -1.72
CA VAL A 133 -15.06 -10.34 -0.90
C VAL A 133 -15.57 -10.57 0.52
N ALA A 134 -15.18 -11.67 1.15
CA ALA A 134 -15.47 -11.90 2.55
C ALA A 134 -14.68 -10.90 3.40
N LEU A 135 -15.39 -10.03 4.12
CA LEU A 135 -14.84 -9.08 5.07
C LEU A 135 -15.72 -9.16 6.31
N THR A 136 -15.11 -9.35 7.47
CA THR A 136 -15.78 -9.25 8.76
C THR A 136 -15.24 -8.01 9.46
N PRO A 137 -15.99 -6.90 9.49
CA PRO A 137 -15.56 -5.69 10.18
C PRO A 137 -15.39 -5.97 11.68
N ASP A 138 -14.22 -5.64 12.23
CA ASP A 138 -13.90 -5.79 13.65
C ASP A 138 -13.29 -4.46 14.14
N PRO A 139 -13.98 -3.73 15.04
CA PRO A 139 -13.45 -2.49 15.62
C PRO A 139 -12.12 -2.65 16.35
N THR A 140 -11.76 -3.86 16.79
CA THR A 140 -10.47 -4.12 17.45
C THR A 140 -9.29 -4.04 16.47
N ASP A 141 -9.54 -4.07 15.16
CA ASP A 141 -8.49 -3.92 14.15
C ASP A 141 -7.93 -2.49 14.09
N LEU A 142 -8.59 -1.51 14.73
CA LEU A 142 -8.02 -0.17 14.94
C LEU A 142 -6.70 -0.19 15.74
N ILE A 143 -6.41 -1.27 16.46
CA ILE A 143 -5.11 -1.50 17.10
C ILE A 143 -3.97 -1.53 16.07
N ALA A 144 -4.26 -1.75 14.77
CA ALA A 144 -3.28 -1.71 13.69
C ALA A 144 -2.90 -0.28 13.25
N LEU A 145 -3.67 0.76 13.60
CA LEU A 145 -3.40 2.16 13.21
C LEU A 145 -1.98 2.67 13.54
N PRO A 146 -1.33 2.29 14.66
CA PRO A 146 0.07 2.67 14.93
C PRO A 146 1.05 2.25 13.82
N ALA A 147 0.73 1.24 12.99
CA ALA A 147 1.54 0.87 11.82
C ALA A 147 1.70 2.03 10.83
N LEU A 148 0.72 2.95 10.76
CA LEU A 148 0.80 4.16 9.94
C LEU A 148 1.94 5.08 10.38
N VAL A 149 2.30 5.08 11.67
CA VAL A 149 3.46 5.84 12.16
C VAL A 149 4.73 5.27 11.55
N ALA A 150 4.89 3.95 11.55
CA ALA A 150 6.03 3.30 10.91
C ALA A 150 6.07 3.60 9.40
N ALA A 151 4.93 3.53 8.70
CA ALA A 151 4.85 3.91 7.29
C ALA A 151 5.28 5.37 7.06
N TYR A 152 4.81 6.27 7.92
CA TYR A 152 5.14 7.69 7.86
C TYR A 152 6.62 7.95 8.11
N LEU A 153 7.23 7.28 9.10
CA LEU A 153 8.66 7.41 9.41
C LEU A 153 9.52 6.91 8.23
N VAL A 154 9.19 5.75 7.65
CA VAL A 154 9.88 5.23 6.46
C VAL A 154 9.77 6.23 5.30
N GLY A 155 8.56 6.72 5.01
CA GLY A 155 8.36 7.74 3.96
C GLY A 155 9.12 9.04 4.23
N ARG A 156 9.21 9.47 5.48
CA ARG A 156 9.91 10.71 5.87
C ARG A 156 11.42 10.58 5.74
N THR A 157 12.01 9.48 6.19
CA THR A 157 13.46 9.24 6.04
C THR A 157 13.88 9.25 4.56
N ARG A 158 13.03 8.75 3.65
CA ARG A 158 13.24 8.89 2.20
C ARG A 158 13.24 10.35 1.75
N ILE A 159 12.26 11.14 2.17
CA ILE A 159 12.17 12.57 1.80
C ILE A 159 13.42 13.33 2.29
N ASP A 160 13.81 13.10 3.55
CA ASP A 160 14.97 13.73 4.18
C ASP A 160 16.28 13.33 3.48
N SER A 161 16.37 12.10 2.96
CA SER A 161 17.52 11.62 2.18
C SER A 161 17.55 12.23 0.78
N ALA A 162 16.39 12.37 0.13
CA ALA A 162 16.28 12.99 -1.18
C ALA A 162 16.68 14.47 -1.13
N GLN A 163 16.20 15.21 -0.14
CA GLN A 163 16.54 16.64 0.03
C GLN A 163 18.04 16.88 0.21
N ARG A 164 18.76 16.00 0.92
CA ARG A 164 20.22 16.10 1.10
C ARG A 164 20.98 15.96 -0.22
N HIS A 165 20.70 14.91 -0.99
CA HIS A 165 21.34 14.70 -2.29
C HIS A 165 21.00 15.79 -3.31
N GLY A 166 19.80 16.38 -3.23
CA GLY A 166 19.42 17.53 -4.06
C GLY A 166 20.12 18.84 -3.68
N ALA A 167 20.49 19.01 -2.41
CA ALA A 167 21.24 20.17 -1.93
C ALA A 167 22.73 20.08 -2.29
N ASP A 168 23.33 18.90 -2.18
CA ASP A 168 24.75 18.66 -2.48
C ASP A 168 25.09 18.69 -3.99
N GLY A 169 24.06 18.59 -4.86
CA GLY A 169 24.20 18.64 -6.32
C GLY A 169 23.92 20.00 -6.95
N ALA A 170 23.61 21.03 -6.16
CA ALA A 170 23.48 22.39 -6.66
C ALA A 170 24.88 22.97 -6.89
N PRO A 171 25.26 23.41 -8.11
CA PRO A 171 26.53 24.09 -8.31
C PRO A 171 26.54 25.35 -7.44
N ASP A 172 27.57 25.49 -6.60
CA ASP A 172 27.84 26.71 -5.84
C ASP A 172 27.76 27.90 -6.81
N ALA A 173 26.78 28.77 -6.57
CA ALA A 173 26.52 29.97 -7.36
C ALA A 173 27.47 31.10 -6.98
#